data_AF-O61288-F1
#
_entry.id   AF-O61288-F1
#
_cell.length_a   1.000
_cell.length_b   1.000
_cell.length_c   1.000
_cell.angle_alpha   90.00
_cell.angle_beta   90.00
_cell.angle_gamma   90.00
#
_symmetry.space_group_name_H-M   'P 1'
#
loop_
_entity.id
_entity.type
_entity.pdbx_description
1 polymer ?
#
loop_
_entity_poly.entity_id
_entity_poly.type
_entity_poly.pdbx_seq_one_letter_code
_entity_poly.pdbx_strand_id
1 'polypeptide(L)' 'VHRDLAARNVLVNTGNICKVADFGLARMIQDDEYMARQGAKFPIKWTSPEAALYGRFTIKSDVWSY' A
#
# COMPACT_ATOMS: atom_id res chain seq x y z
N VAL A 1 4.82 2.87 -4.91
CA VAL A 1 4.10 1.87 -4.09
C VAL A 1 3.19 2.59 -3.11
N HIS A 2 1.94 2.16 -3.00
CA HIS A 2 0.87 2.78 -2.22
C HIS A 2 1.01 2.49 -0.72
N ARG A 3 1.32 1.23 -0.36
CA ARG A 3 1.55 0.78 1.03
C ARG A 3 0.32 0.81 1.94
N ASP A 4 -0.85 1.18 1.41
CA ASP A 4 -2.14 1.20 2.10
C ASP A 4 -3.28 1.07 1.07
N LEU A 5 -3.13 0.18 0.10
CA LEU A 5 -4.18 -0.06 -0.89
C LEU A 5 -5.29 -0.88 -0.23
N ALA A 6 -6.49 -0.31 -0.15
CA ALA A 6 -7.67 -0.97 0.41
C ALA A 6 -8.94 -0.26 -0.09
N ALA A 7 -10.09 -0.93 0.00
CA ALA A 7 -11.38 -0.36 -0.42
C ALA A 7 -11.72 0.97 0.29
N ARG A 8 -11.32 1.15 1.55
CA ARG A 8 -11.46 2.42 2.29
C ARG A 8 -10.73 3.61 1.63
N ASN A 9 -9.70 3.32 0.84
CA ASN A 9 -8.85 4.28 0.13
C ASN A 9 -9.21 4.33 -1.37
N VAL A 10 -10.41 3.87 -1.75
CA VAL A 10 -10.97 4.01 -3.09
C VAL A 10 -12.19 4.91 -3.04
N LEU A 11 -12.15 6.01 -3.80
CA LEU A 11 -13.26 6.93 -3.96
C LEU A 11 -14.11 6.52 -5.17
N VAL A 12 -15.43 6.58 -5.02
CA VAL A 12 -16.39 6.25 -6.08
C VAL A 12 -17.08 7.53 -6.55
N ASN A 13 -17.09 7.74 -7.87
CA ASN A 13 -17.78 8.83 -8.53
C ASN A 13 -19.01 8.31 -9.31
N THR A 14 -19.79 9.23 -9.88
CA THR A 14 -20.90 8.91 -10.79
C THR A 14 -20.45 7.98 -11.93
N GLY A 15 -21.35 7.08 -12.33
CA GLY A 15 -21.04 6.07 -13.35
C GLY A 15 -20.11 4.94 -12.88
N ASN A 16 -20.04 4.68 -11.56
CA ASN A 16 -19.18 3.63 -10.97
C ASN A 16 -17.68 3.81 -11.26
N ILE A 17 -17.22 5.05 -11.45
CA ILE A 17 -15.80 5.35 -11.66
C ILE A 17 -15.09 5.32 -10.31
N CYS A 18 -14.15 4.37 -10.15
CA CYS A 18 -13.33 4.23 -8.95
C CYS A 18 -11.95 4.89 -9.15
N LYS A 19 -11.50 5.66 -8.16
CA LYS A 19 -10.16 6.25 -8.12
C LYS A 19 -9.47 5.92 -6.79
N VAL A 20 -8.22 5.48 -6.87
CA VAL A 20 -7.38 5.27 -5.70
C VAL A 20 -7.04 6.63 -5.07
N ALA A 21 -7.09 6.70 -3.74
CA ALA A 21 -6.89 7.89 -2.94
C ALA A 21 -6.02 7.58 -1.70
N ASP A 22 -5.76 8.62 -0.90
CA ASP A 22 -4.91 8.56 0.30
C ASP A 22 -3.48 8.00 0.06
N PHE A 23 -2.68 8.82 -0.62
CA PHE A 23 -1.27 8.56 -0.89
C PHE A 23 -0.36 8.98 0.29
N GLY A 24 -0.89 9.17 1.50
CA GLY A 24 -0.12 9.66 2.66
C GLY A 24 1.05 8.76 3.07
N LEU A 25 0.95 7.45 2.81
CA LEU A 25 2.03 6.47 3.00
C LEU A 25 2.78 6.12 1.71
N ALA A 26 2.29 6.60 0.56
CA ALA A 26 2.85 6.25 -0.73
C ALA A 26 4.27 6.80 -0.88
N ARG A 27 5.13 6.02 -1.53
CA ARG A 27 6.50 6.41 -1.84
C ARG A 27 6.83 6.05 -3.28
N MET A 28 7.46 6.98 -3.98
CA MET A 28 8.24 6.64 -5.16
C MET A 28 9.48 5.91 -4.70
N ILE A 29 9.73 4.76 -5.32
CA ILE A 29 10.90 3.94 -5.05
C ILE A 29 11.79 4.02 -6.28
N GLN A 30 13.07 4.36 -6.08
CA GLN A 30 14.08 4.36 -7.15
C GLN A 30 14.59 2.95 -7.44
N ASP A 31 14.70 2.12 -6.40
CA ASP A 31 14.96 0.68 -6.48
C ASP A 31 13.63 -0.09 -6.30
N ASP A 32 13.58 -1.38 -6.66
CA ASP A 32 12.34 -2.19 -6.60
C ASP A 32 11.71 -2.31 -5.19
N GLU A 33 12.38 -1.80 -4.14
CA GLU A 33 12.04 -2.06 -2.74
C GLU A 33 12.16 -0.85 -1.83
N TYR A 34 11.20 -0.73 -0.92
CA TYR A 34 11.20 0.24 0.16
C TYR A 34 11.22 -0.47 1.52
N MET A 35 12.18 -0.11 2.38
CA MET A 35 12.27 -0.61 3.75
C MET A 35 11.61 0.38 4.72
N ALA A 36 10.58 -0.07 5.43
CA ALA A 36 9.92 0.71 6.46
C ALA A 36 10.82 0.91 7.69
N ARG A 37 10.65 2.07 8.35
CA ARG A 37 11.29 2.32 9.65
C ARG A 37 10.71 1.42 10.73
N GLN A 38 11.54 1.00 11.68
CA GLN A 38 11.10 0.27 12.87
C GLN A 38 9.98 1.04 13.59
N GLY A 39 8.94 0.32 14.02
CA GLY A 39 7.79 0.90 14.74
C GLY A 39 6.70 1.53 13.86
N ALA A 40 6.82 1.45 12.53
CA ALA A 40 5.74 1.89 11.65
C ALA A 40 4.49 1.00 11.81
N LYS A 41 3.31 1.63 11.93
CA LYS A 41 2.02 0.94 12.03
C LYS A 41 1.42 0.77 10.63
N PHE A 42 1.01 -0.45 10.30
CA PHE A 42 0.43 -0.81 9.01
C PHE A 42 -0.91 -1.53 9.18
N PRO A 43 -1.80 -1.45 8.17
CA PRO A 43 -3.05 -2.20 8.17
C PRO A 43 -2.77 -3.70 7.94
N ILE A 44 -2.53 -4.45 9.02
CA ILE A 44 -2.00 -5.83 8.95
C ILE A 44 -2.80 -6.77 8.02
N LYS A 45 -4.12 -6.60 7.93
CA LYS A 45 -4.99 -7.42 7.06
C LYS A 45 -4.80 -7.15 5.55
N TRP A 46 -4.22 -6.01 5.19
CA TRP A 46 -3.88 -5.60 3.82
C TRP A 46 -2.37 -5.46 3.63
N THR A 47 -1.56 -5.99 4.55
CA THR A 47 -0.10 -5.94 4.43
C THR A 47 0.39 -7.32 4.01
N SER A 48 1.18 -7.39 2.93
CA SER A 48 1.76 -8.66 2.48
C SER A 48 2.71 -9.25 3.54
N PRO A 49 2.96 -10.57 3.53
CA PRO A 49 3.80 -11.20 4.55
C PRO A 49 5.20 -10.61 4.65
N GLU A 50 5.85 -10.32 3.51
CA GLU A 50 7.19 -9.72 3.48
C GLU A 50 7.21 -8.28 4.01
N ALA A 51 6.13 -7.52 3.77
CA ALA A 51 5.98 -6.18 4.32
C ALA A 51 5.67 -6.21 5.82
N ALA A 52 4.88 -7.18 6.28
CA ALA A 52 4.51 -7.33 7.69
C ALA A 52 5.67 -7.84 8.55
N LEU A 53 6.45 -8.79 8.05
CA LEU A 53 7.54 -9.43 8.79
C LEU A 53 8.86 -8.65 8.70
N TYR A 54 9.16 -8.11 7.52
CA TYR A 54 10.47 -7.51 7.24
C TYR A 54 10.40 -6.02 6.91
N GLY A 55 9.21 -5.43 6.88
CA GLY A 55 9.03 -4.03 6.47
C GLY A 55 9.39 -3.78 5.00
N ARG A 56 9.47 -4.83 4.17
CA ARG A 56 9.86 -4.77 2.76
C ARG A 56 8.64 -4.54 1.88
N PHE A 57 8.51 -3.34 1.34
CA PHE A 57 7.41 -2.96 0.45
C PHE A 57 7.91 -2.90 -0.98
N THR A 58 7.25 -3.62 -1.87
CA THR A 58 7.50 -3.60 -3.31
C THR A 58 6.19 -3.35 -4.04
N ILE A 59 6.24 -3.25 -5.37
CA ILE A 59 5.01 -3.25 -6.17
C ILE A 59 4.20 -4.53 -5.97
N LYS A 60 4.84 -5.67 -5.65
CA LYS A 60 4.16 -6.94 -5.38
C LYS A 60 3.39 -6.94 -4.06
N SER A 61 3.82 -6.11 -3.10
CA SER A 61 3.10 -5.89 -1.86
C SER A 61 1.78 -5.12 -2.10
N ASP A 62 1.75 -4.18 -3.06
CA ASP A 62 0.49 -3.55 -3.49
C ASP A 62 -0.39 -4.56 -4.27
N VAL A 63 0.20 -5.45 -5.06
CA VAL A 63 -0.54 -6.52 -5.77
C VAL A 63 -1.22 -7.48 -4.79
N TRP A 64 -0.58 -7.82 -3.66
CA TRP A 64 -1.21 -8.62 -2.60
C TRP A 64 -2.47 -7.94 -2.03
N SER A 65 -2.48 -6.62 -2.01
CA SER A 65 -3.54 -5.83 -1.37
C SER A 65 -4.76 -5.59 -2.27
N TYR A 66 -4.62 -5.84 -3.58
CA TYR A 66 -5.66 -5.71 -4.60
C TYR A 66 -6.55 -6.96 -4.62
#